data_AF-A0A3C0T925-F1
#
_entry.id   AF-A0A3C0T925-F1
#
_cell.length_a   1.000
_cell.length_b   1.000
_cell.length_c   1.000
_cell.angle_alpha   90.00
_cell.angle_beta   90.00
_cell.angle_gamma   90.00
#
_symmetry.space_group_name_H-M   'P 1'
#
loop_
_entity.id
_entity.type
_entity.pdbx_description
1 polymer ?
#
loop_
_entity_poly.entity_id
_entity_poly.type
_entity_poly.pdbx_seq_one_letter_code
_entity_poly.pdbx_strand_id
1 'polypeptide(L)'
;MGRYITRRLLLLFPTLIGIITLNFFIVQLAPGGPVDQMIATLTGQDQGGATSRVAGAQSGPQAMEMTDSVQTQYAGAQGLDPELIKAIEKQFGFDKPLHERYFKMLKDYLLLDLGESYYQNRPVLELIKERLPVSISLGLWSLLLVYTISIPMGIAKAVRDGSRFDAWTSGFIFVGYAVPSFLFAVF
;
A
#
# COMPACT_ATOMS: atom_id res chain seq x y z
N MET A 1 -36.11 5.22 2.50
CA MET A 1 -34.67 5.39 2.19
C MET A 1 -33.81 5.85 3.37
N GLY A 2 -34.26 6.80 4.22
CA GLY A 2 -33.46 7.29 5.35
C GLY A 2 -32.90 6.21 6.29
N ARG A 3 -33.73 5.22 6.70
CA ARG A 3 -33.31 4.10 7.58
C ARG A 3 -32.23 3.20 6.96
N TYR A 4 -32.18 3.08 5.63
CA TYR A 4 -31.12 2.33 4.95
C TYR A 4 -29.81 3.14 4.90
N ILE A 5 -29.91 4.43 4.56
CA ILE A 5 -28.75 5.33 4.50
C ILE A 5 -28.10 5.45 5.89
N THR A 6 -28.90 5.65 6.94
CA THR A 6 -28.37 5.74 8.31
C THR A 6 -27.74 4.43 8.77
N ARG A 7 -28.36 3.27 8.49
CA ARG A 7 -27.75 1.96 8.80
C ARG A 7 -26.41 1.77 8.08
N ARG A 8 -26.31 2.18 6.81
CA ARG A 8 -25.08 2.05 6.02
C ARG A 8 -23.98 3.01 6.51
N LEU A 9 -24.34 4.24 6.85
CA LEU A 9 -23.45 5.22 7.49
C LEU A 9 -22.95 4.73 8.85
N LEU A 10 -23.83 4.16 9.67
CA LEU A 10 -23.46 3.64 10.98
C LEU A 10 -22.55 2.42 10.85
N LEU A 11 -22.76 1.56 9.85
CA LEU A 11 -21.87 0.43 9.52
C LEU A 11 -20.50 0.86 8.96
N LEU A 12 -20.35 2.10 8.49
CA LEU A 12 -19.06 2.63 8.02
C LEU A 12 -18.05 2.74 9.16
N PHE A 13 -18.47 3.23 10.33
CA PHE A 13 -17.58 3.39 11.49
C PHE A 13 -16.91 2.08 11.95
N PRO A 14 -17.64 0.98 12.22
CA PRO A 14 -17.02 -0.27 12.66
C PRO A 14 -16.18 -0.92 11.55
N THR A 15 -16.58 -0.79 10.27
CA THR A 15 -15.78 -1.32 9.16
C THR A 15 -14.48 -0.54 8.99
N LEU A 16 -14.53 0.79 9.08
CA LEU A 16 -13.35 1.65 9.04
C LEU A 16 -12.38 1.33 10.19
N ILE A 17 -12.87 1.25 11.43
CA ILE A 17 -12.04 0.89 12.59
C ILE A 17 -11.46 -0.51 12.41
N GLY A 18 -12.24 -1.47 11.91
CA GLY A 18 -11.76 -2.82 11.62
C GLY A 18 -10.61 -2.83 10.60
N ILE A 19 -10.74 -2.08 9.51
CA ILE A 19 -9.71 -1.96 8.47
C ILE A 19 -8.46 -1.25 9.00
N ILE A 20 -8.62 -0.16 9.75
CA ILE A 20 -7.51 0.59 10.36
C ILE A 20 -6.74 -0.30 11.35
N THR A 21 -7.46 -1.00 12.22
CA THR A 21 -6.87 -1.94 13.19
C THR A 21 -6.09 -3.02 12.47
N LEU A 22 -6.70 -3.66 11.47
CA LEU A 22 -6.05 -4.71 10.69
C LEU A 22 -4.79 -4.18 10.00
N ASN A 23 -4.86 -3.01 9.37
CA ASN A 23 -3.70 -2.39 8.71
C ASN A 23 -2.58 -2.08 9.71
N PHE A 24 -2.90 -1.53 10.88
CA PHE A 24 -1.94 -1.27 11.94
C PHE A 24 -1.17 -2.54 12.35
N PHE A 25 -1.89 -3.65 12.56
CA PHE A 25 -1.26 -4.94 12.88
C PHE A 25 -0.43 -5.49 11.72
N ILE A 26 -0.90 -5.37 10.47
CA ILE A 26 -0.15 -5.81 9.29
C ILE A 26 1.18 -5.06 9.19
N VAL A 27 1.17 -3.73 9.36
CA VAL A 27 2.40 -2.92 9.32
C VAL A 27 3.33 -3.26 10.48
N GLN A 28 2.78 -3.58 11.66
CA GLN A 28 3.59 -3.95 12.82
C GLN A 28 4.19 -5.37 12.72
N LEU A 29 3.58 -6.26 11.93
CA LEU A 29 4.06 -7.62 11.66
C LEU A 29 5.00 -7.69 10.45
N ALA A 30 5.02 -6.65 9.62
CA ALA A 30 5.88 -6.61 8.44
C ALA A 30 7.36 -6.41 8.84
N PRO A 31 8.27 -7.33 8.46
CA PRO A 31 9.70 -7.14 8.69
C PRO A 31 10.23 -5.99 7.80
N GLY A 32 11.05 -5.09 8.37
CA GLY A 32 11.60 -3.90 7.68
C GLY A 32 10.80 -2.62 7.91
N GLY A 33 10.59 -2.25 9.18
CA GLY A 33 9.86 -1.05 9.56
C GLY A 33 10.56 0.25 9.13
N PRO A 34 9.89 1.41 9.24
CA PRO A 34 10.46 2.71 8.86
C PRO A 34 11.79 3.04 9.56
N VAL A 35 11.94 2.59 10.81
CA VAL A 35 13.19 2.70 11.60
C VAL A 35 14.33 1.93 10.94
N ASP A 36 14.06 0.69 10.51
CA ASP A 36 15.05 -0.19 9.88
C ASP A 36 15.51 0.39 8.54
N GLN A 37 14.59 1.01 7.78
CA GLN A 37 14.91 1.68 6.52
C GLN A 37 15.75 2.94 6.72
N MET A 38 15.45 3.73 7.76
CA MET A 38 16.24 4.93 8.09
C MET A 38 17.64 4.54 8.57
N ILE A 39 17.76 3.50 9.39
CA ILE A 39 19.05 2.93 9.81
C ILE A 39 19.82 2.41 8.59
N ALA A 40 19.18 1.68 7.68
CA ALA A 40 19.83 1.21 6.45
C ALA A 40 20.34 2.35 5.55
N THR A 41 19.57 3.44 5.46
CA THR A 41 19.94 4.66 4.72
C THR A 41 21.16 5.34 5.37
N LEU A 42 21.21 5.40 6.71
CA LEU A 42 22.30 6.02 7.47
C LEU A 42 23.58 5.17 7.49
N THR A 43 23.48 3.84 7.54
CA THR A 43 24.62 2.92 7.45
C THR A 43 25.20 2.85 6.03
N GLY A 44 24.58 3.50 5.04
CA GLY A 44 25.02 3.46 3.63
C GLY A 44 24.80 2.09 2.98
N GLN A 45 24.01 1.21 3.61
CA GLN A 45 23.72 -0.13 3.13
C GLN A 45 22.40 -0.10 2.35
N ASP A 46 22.39 0.65 1.25
CA ASP A 46 21.28 0.72 0.31
C ASP A 46 21.23 -0.58 -0.54
N GLN A 47 20.98 -1.71 0.12
CA GLN A 47 20.56 -2.96 -0.52
C GLN A 47 19.03 -3.05 -0.46
N GLY A 48 18.39 -2.12 -1.18
CA GLY A 48 16.95 -2.12 -1.38
C GLY A 48 16.43 -3.42 -1.98
N GLY A 49 15.49 -4.04 -1.27
CA GLY A 49 14.39 -4.84 -1.82
C GLY A 49 14.72 -6.14 -2.56
N ALA A 50 13.73 -7.01 -2.69
CA ALA A 50 13.80 -8.25 -3.49
C ALA A 50 14.19 -8.03 -4.97
N THR A 51 14.22 -6.78 -5.44
CA THR A 51 14.67 -6.33 -6.77
C THR A 51 16.18 -6.30 -6.96
N SER A 52 16.99 -6.12 -5.90
CA SER A 52 18.46 -6.10 -6.01
C SER A 52 19.08 -7.50 -6.19
N ARG A 53 18.40 -8.55 -5.74
CA ARG A 53 18.88 -9.95 -5.86
C ARG A 53 18.83 -10.49 -7.29
N VAL A 54 18.06 -9.85 -8.17
CA VAL A 54 17.97 -10.23 -9.60
C VAL A 54 19.12 -9.63 -10.41
N ALA A 55 19.82 -8.60 -9.89
CA ALA A 55 20.65 -7.72 -10.71
C ALA A 55 22.18 -7.86 -10.55
N GLY A 56 22.74 -8.78 -9.76
CA GLY A 56 24.20 -8.93 -9.77
C GLY A 56 24.80 -9.89 -8.76
N ALA A 57 25.45 -10.94 -9.28
CA ALA A 57 26.37 -11.80 -8.55
C ALA A 57 27.82 -11.30 -8.73
N GLN A 58 28.59 -11.30 -7.62
CA GLN A 58 30.07 -11.24 -7.42
C GLN A 58 30.35 -10.31 -6.22
N SER A 59 31.18 -10.56 -5.20
CA SER A 59 32.26 -11.53 -4.87
C SER A 59 32.68 -11.26 -3.38
N GLY A 60 33.18 -12.27 -2.64
CA GLY A 60 33.38 -12.32 -1.16
C GLY A 60 34.48 -11.44 -0.51
N PRO A 61 35.10 -11.76 0.68
CA PRO A 61 35.15 -13.03 1.45
C PRO A 61 34.83 -12.93 2.99
N GLN A 62 34.84 -14.11 3.62
CA GLN A 62 34.46 -14.50 5.00
C GLN A 62 35.19 -13.79 6.16
N ALA A 63 34.49 -13.59 7.29
CA ALA A 63 35.04 -13.77 8.64
C ALA A 63 33.94 -14.23 9.60
N MET A 64 34.28 -15.22 10.42
CA MET A 64 33.46 -15.94 11.37
C MET A 64 33.75 -15.40 12.77
N GLU A 65 32.74 -15.03 13.56
CA GLU A 65 32.83 -15.04 15.02
C GLU A 65 31.45 -15.26 15.65
N MET A 66 31.39 -16.23 16.56
CA MET A 66 30.25 -16.59 17.41
C MET A 66 30.31 -15.78 18.71
N THR A 67 29.23 -15.14 19.14
CA THR A 67 28.87 -15.08 20.57
C THR A 67 27.37 -14.90 20.78
N ASP A 68 26.90 -15.69 21.73
CA ASP A 68 25.57 -15.83 22.32
C ASP A 68 24.97 -14.52 22.87
N SER A 69 23.75 -14.17 22.43
CA SER A 69 22.64 -13.72 23.29
C SER A 69 21.40 -13.39 22.46
N VAL A 70 20.29 -13.98 22.87
CA VAL A 70 18.96 -13.82 22.28
C VAL A 70 18.44 -12.41 22.54
N GLN A 71 18.63 -11.51 21.57
CA GLN A 71 17.81 -10.33 21.32
C GLN A 71 17.84 -10.10 19.82
N THR A 72 16.68 -10.01 19.18
CA THR A 72 16.51 -9.80 17.74
C THR A 72 16.99 -8.40 17.35
N GLN A 73 18.30 -8.18 17.41
CA GLN A 73 18.97 -6.94 17.11
C GLN A 73 19.41 -7.01 15.65
N TYR A 74 18.82 -6.14 14.83
CA TYR A 74 19.08 -6.06 13.40
C TYR A 74 20.58 -5.99 13.11
N ALA A 75 21.07 -6.91 12.27
CA ALA A 75 22.50 -7.02 11.92
C ALA A 75 23.06 -5.76 11.21
N GLY A 76 22.20 -4.91 10.63
CA GLY A 76 22.59 -3.63 9.99
C GLY A 76 22.76 -2.45 10.95
N ALA A 77 22.46 -2.63 12.25
CA ALA A 77 22.66 -1.62 13.29
C ALA A 77 24.06 -1.71 13.96
N GLN A 78 24.89 -2.67 13.57
CA GLN A 78 26.25 -2.83 14.09
C GLN A 78 27.12 -1.65 13.63
N GLY A 79 27.25 -0.63 14.48
CA GLY A 79 28.13 0.54 14.24
C GLY A 79 27.47 1.90 14.43
N LEU A 80 26.15 1.98 14.68
CA LEU A 80 25.49 3.24 15.02
C LEU A 80 25.58 3.53 16.52
N ASP A 81 25.73 4.82 16.84
CA ASP A 81 25.70 5.31 18.22
C ASP A 81 24.35 4.92 18.88
N PRO A 82 24.36 4.22 20.04
CA PRO A 82 23.14 3.85 20.76
C PRO A 82 22.24 5.04 21.11
N GLU A 83 22.78 6.27 21.18
CA GLU A 83 21.97 7.48 21.37
C GLU A 83 21.13 7.82 20.12
N LEU A 84 21.69 7.62 18.93
CA LEU A 84 21.00 7.88 17.66
C LEU A 84 19.87 6.87 17.43
N ILE A 85 20.10 5.60 17.76
CA ILE A 85 19.07 4.56 17.69
C ILE A 85 17.89 4.92 18.60
N LYS A 86 18.16 5.33 19.85
CA LYS A 86 17.11 5.78 20.79
C LYS A 86 16.38 7.05 20.31
N ALA A 87 17.10 7.99 19.72
CA ALA A 87 16.50 9.20 19.16
C ALA A 87 15.55 8.87 18.00
N ILE A 88 15.96 7.94 17.14
CA ILE A 88 15.15 7.40 16.04
C ILE A 88 13.92 6.67 16.61
N GLU A 89 14.09 5.70 17.52
CA GLU A 89 12.99 4.97 18.16
C GLU A 89 11.96 5.89 18.83
N LYS A 90 12.44 6.96 19.48
CA LYS A 90 11.60 8.00 20.09
C LYS A 90 10.85 8.83 19.05
N GLN A 91 11.50 9.20 17.95
CA GLN A 91 10.88 9.95 16.84
C GLN A 91 9.77 9.13 16.16
N PHE A 92 9.99 7.82 16.00
CA PHE A 92 9.00 6.89 15.45
C PHE A 92 7.98 6.38 16.48
N GLY A 93 8.14 6.75 17.74
CA GLY A 93 7.22 6.40 18.84
C GLY A 93 7.19 4.91 19.17
N PHE A 94 8.21 4.14 18.77
CA PHE A 94 8.36 2.71 19.14
C PHE A 94 8.76 2.51 20.61
N ASP A 95 9.14 3.58 21.29
CA ASP A 95 9.34 3.63 22.75
C ASP A 95 8.04 3.36 23.54
N LYS A 96 6.87 3.59 22.92
CA LYS A 96 5.56 3.45 23.56
C LYS A 96 4.91 2.09 23.28
N PRO A 97 4.13 1.56 24.23
CA PRO A 97 3.44 0.28 24.04
C PRO A 97 2.43 0.36 22.88
N LEU A 98 2.19 -0.79 22.23
CA LEU A 98 1.41 -0.88 20.97
C LEU A 98 0.03 -0.21 21.05
N HIS A 99 -0.65 -0.33 22.18
CA HIS A 99 -1.97 0.27 22.38
C HIS A 99 -1.92 1.80 22.40
N GLU A 100 -0.92 2.40 23.04
CA GLU A 100 -0.77 3.87 23.06
C GLU A 100 -0.52 4.42 21.66
N ARG A 101 0.30 3.73 20.85
CA ARG A 101 0.55 4.09 19.45
C ARG A 101 -0.72 4.03 18.63
N TYR A 102 -1.51 2.97 18.80
CA TYR A 102 -2.80 2.80 18.13
C TYR A 102 -3.80 3.89 18.51
N PHE A 103 -3.97 4.19 19.80
CA PHE A 103 -4.89 5.23 20.26
C PHE A 103 -4.44 6.64 19.82
N LYS A 104 -3.14 6.91 19.85
CA LYS A 104 -2.59 8.17 19.33
C LYS A 104 -2.89 8.31 17.83
N MET A 105 -2.57 7.30 17.03
CA MET A 105 -2.88 7.29 15.58
C MET A 105 -4.37 7.50 15.32
N LEU A 106 -5.23 6.79 16.06
CA LEU A 106 -6.68 6.94 15.90
C LEU A 106 -7.12 8.38 16.21
N LYS A 107 -6.62 8.98 17.30
CA LYS A 107 -6.91 10.37 17.67
C LYS A 107 -6.43 11.36 16.60
N ASP A 108 -5.20 11.18 16.11
CA ASP A 108 -4.60 12.05 15.09
C ASP A 108 -5.41 11.97 13.78
N TYR A 109 -5.81 10.77 13.35
CA TYR A 109 -6.69 10.58 12.19
C TYR A 109 -8.08 11.20 12.37
N LEU A 110 -8.65 11.14 13.57
CA LEU A 110 -9.92 11.82 13.88
C LEU A 110 -9.80 13.34 13.79
N LEU A 111 -8.64 13.90 14.10
CA LEU A 111 -8.32 15.33 13.96
C LEU A 111 -7.91 15.71 12.53
N LEU A 112 -7.98 14.77 11.58
CA LEU A 112 -7.52 14.90 10.19
C LEU A 112 -6.02 15.18 10.06
N ASP A 113 -5.25 14.83 11.08
CA ASP A 113 -3.80 14.83 11.05
C ASP A 113 -3.31 13.45 10.62
N LEU A 114 -2.99 13.34 9.33
CA LEU A 114 -2.48 12.11 8.72
C LEU A 114 -0.96 11.97 8.87
N GLY A 115 -0.29 13.00 9.40
CA GLY A 115 1.15 13.07 9.54
C GLY A 115 1.91 13.28 8.22
N GLU A 116 3.20 12.99 8.29
CA GLU A 116 4.19 13.20 7.22
C GLU A 116 4.49 11.89 6.47
N SER A 117 4.68 11.98 5.17
CA SER A 117 5.13 10.85 4.35
C SER A 117 6.61 10.58 4.59
N TYR A 118 6.95 9.40 5.09
CA TYR A 118 8.35 9.00 5.30
C TYR A 118 9.17 8.92 4.01
N TYR A 119 8.54 8.62 2.88
CA TYR A 119 9.21 8.51 1.58
C TYR A 119 9.45 9.87 0.91
N GLN A 120 8.57 10.84 1.16
CA GLN A 120 8.56 12.12 0.43
C GLN A 120 8.81 13.33 1.34
N ASN A 121 8.93 13.15 2.66
CA ASN A 121 9.12 14.19 3.68
C ASN A 121 8.16 15.37 3.52
N ARG A 122 6.88 15.07 3.24
CA ARG A 122 5.81 16.05 3.03
C ARG A 122 4.49 15.54 3.62
N PRO A 123 3.56 16.44 4.01
CA PRO A 123 2.33 16.05 4.69
C PRO A 123 1.48 15.17 3.77
N VAL A 124 0.97 14.06 4.30
CA VAL A 124 0.20 13.07 3.53
C VAL A 124 -1.05 13.71 2.90
N LEU A 125 -1.62 14.71 3.55
CA LEU A 125 -2.79 15.44 3.06
C LEU A 125 -2.50 16.21 1.76
N GLU A 126 -1.29 16.75 1.59
CA GLU A 126 -0.88 17.39 0.32
C GLU A 126 -0.73 16.36 -0.78
N LEU A 127 -0.09 15.22 -0.49
CA LEU A 127 0.03 14.11 -1.45
C LEU A 127 -1.35 13.63 -1.91
N ILE A 128 -2.31 13.47 -0.99
CA ILE A 128 -3.68 13.06 -1.33
C ILE A 128 -4.33 14.10 -2.24
N LYS A 129 -4.20 15.39 -1.94
CA LYS A 129 -4.74 16.48 -2.76
C LYS A 129 -4.12 16.52 -4.16
N GLU A 130 -2.84 16.23 -4.28
CA GLU A 130 -2.15 16.20 -5.57
C GLU A 130 -2.60 15.01 -6.44
N ARG A 131 -2.84 13.84 -5.82
CA ARG A 131 -3.23 12.62 -6.53
C ARG A 131 -4.74 12.51 -6.79
N LEU A 132 -5.57 13.17 -5.98
CA LEU A 132 -7.04 13.14 -6.08
C LEU A 132 -7.56 13.54 -7.47
N PRO A 133 -7.13 14.66 -8.08
CA PRO A 133 -7.61 15.09 -9.40
C PRO A 133 -7.28 14.09 -10.51
N VAL A 134 -6.12 13.44 -10.43
CA VAL A 134 -5.69 12.42 -11.39
C VAL A 134 -6.62 11.21 -11.31
N SER A 135 -6.86 10.68 -10.11
CA SER A 135 -7.76 9.55 -9.90
C SER A 135 -9.20 9.87 -10.31
N ILE A 136 -9.70 11.06 -9.95
CA ILE A 136 -11.06 11.49 -10.31
C ILE A 136 -11.20 11.63 -11.82
N SER A 137 -10.27 12.30 -12.48
CA SER A 137 -10.34 12.51 -13.93
C SER A 137 -10.26 11.20 -14.71
N LEU A 138 -9.31 10.32 -14.38
CA LEU A 138 -9.20 8.98 -14.98
C LEU A 138 -10.46 8.14 -14.71
N GLY A 139 -10.97 8.16 -13.48
CA GLY A 139 -12.19 7.44 -13.11
C GLY A 139 -13.42 7.95 -13.85
N LEU A 140 -13.57 9.28 -13.98
CA LEU A 140 -14.68 9.92 -14.68
C LEU A 140 -14.65 9.59 -16.18
N TRP A 141 -13.49 9.73 -16.82
CA TRP A 141 -13.32 9.39 -18.24
C TRP A 141 -13.53 7.90 -18.50
N SER A 142 -12.98 7.04 -17.64
CA SER A 142 -13.20 5.60 -17.71
C SER A 142 -14.69 5.27 -17.60
N LEU A 143 -15.38 5.83 -16.60
CA LEU A 143 -16.82 5.63 -16.41
C LEU A 143 -17.62 6.09 -17.63
N LEU A 144 -17.33 7.28 -18.16
CA LEU A 144 -18.02 7.80 -19.35
C LEU A 144 -17.80 6.90 -20.56
N LEU A 145 -16.55 6.59 -20.91
CA LEU A 145 -16.22 5.77 -22.07
C LEU A 145 -16.79 4.36 -21.95
N VAL A 146 -16.64 3.72 -20.79
CA VAL A 146 -17.18 2.38 -20.53
C VAL A 146 -18.70 2.40 -20.69
N TYR A 147 -19.42 3.35 -20.08
CA TYR A 147 -20.87 3.36 -20.19
C TYR A 147 -21.34 3.70 -21.61
N THR A 148 -20.69 4.66 -22.27
CA THR A 148 -21.03 5.06 -23.65
C THR A 148 -20.79 3.94 -24.65
N ILE A 149 -19.78 3.08 -24.45
CA ILE A 149 -19.47 1.99 -25.38
C ILE A 149 -20.22 0.71 -24.96
N SER A 150 -20.13 0.32 -23.69
CA SER A 150 -20.67 -0.95 -23.20
C SER A 150 -22.18 -0.99 -23.15
N ILE A 151 -22.89 0.12 -22.90
CA ILE A 151 -24.36 0.11 -22.88
C ILE A 151 -24.93 -0.15 -24.29
N PRO A 152 -24.57 0.62 -25.34
CA PRO A 152 -25.07 0.35 -26.69
C PRO A 152 -24.63 -1.01 -27.20
N MET A 153 -23.38 -1.42 -26.93
CA MET A 153 -22.88 -2.73 -27.32
C MET A 153 -23.64 -3.87 -26.63
N GLY A 154 -23.95 -3.71 -25.33
CA GLY A 154 -24.75 -4.66 -24.57
C GLY A 154 -26.19 -4.77 -25.07
N ILE A 155 -26.83 -3.63 -25.38
CA ILE A 155 -28.18 -3.60 -25.97
C ILE A 155 -28.18 -4.26 -27.36
N ALA A 156 -27.22 -3.91 -28.21
CA ALA A 156 -27.10 -4.48 -29.56
C ALA A 156 -26.90 -6.01 -29.52
N LYS A 157 -26.14 -6.50 -28.55
CA LYS A 157 -25.92 -7.92 -28.30
C LYS A 157 -27.21 -8.61 -27.84
N ALA A 158 -27.96 -8.02 -26.91
CA ALA A 158 -29.23 -8.56 -26.43
C ALA A 158 -30.32 -8.62 -27.51
N VAL A 159 -30.37 -7.65 -28.42
CA VAL A 159 -31.34 -7.62 -29.53
C VAL A 159 -30.97 -8.60 -30.64
N ARG A 160 -29.68 -8.92 -30.80
CA ARG A 160 -29.16 -9.84 -31.84
C ARG A 160 -28.60 -11.13 -31.21
N ASP A 161 -29.28 -11.62 -30.19
CA ASP A 161 -28.89 -12.81 -29.45
C ASP A 161 -28.78 -14.03 -30.37
N GLY A 162 -27.74 -14.86 -30.16
CA GLY A 162 -27.46 -16.04 -31.00
C GLY A 162 -26.92 -15.75 -32.40
N SER A 163 -26.68 -14.49 -32.76
CA SER A 163 -26.10 -14.12 -34.05
C SER A 163 -24.57 -14.28 -34.08
N ARG A 164 -23.98 -14.27 -35.28
CA ARG A 164 -22.50 -14.28 -35.45
C ARG A 164 -21.82 -13.09 -34.78
N PHE A 165 -22.52 -11.95 -34.67
CA PHE A 165 -22.05 -10.76 -33.97
C PHE A 165 -21.95 -11.01 -32.47
N ASP A 166 -22.96 -11.64 -31.89
CA ASP A 166 -22.97 -12.03 -30.48
C ASP A 166 -21.83 -13.02 -30.15
N ALA A 167 -21.65 -14.05 -30.97
CA ALA A 167 -20.56 -15.03 -30.78
C ALA A 167 -19.17 -14.39 -30.81
N TRP A 168 -18.89 -13.52 -31.81
CA TRP A 168 -17.59 -12.84 -31.92
C TRP A 168 -17.32 -11.85 -30.79
N THR A 169 -18.32 -11.02 -30.46
CA THR A 169 -18.17 -10.03 -29.38
C THR A 169 -18.03 -10.71 -28.02
N SER A 170 -18.75 -11.81 -27.78
CA SER A 170 -18.58 -12.66 -26.60
C SER A 170 -17.17 -13.25 -26.49
N GLY A 171 -16.66 -13.83 -27.59
CA GLY A 171 -15.31 -14.38 -27.62
C GLY A 171 -14.25 -13.33 -27.30
N PHE A 172 -14.36 -12.14 -27.89
CA PHE A 172 -13.46 -11.02 -27.61
C PHE A 172 -13.50 -10.58 -26.14
N ILE A 173 -14.69 -10.43 -25.56
CA ILE A 173 -14.84 -10.07 -24.13
C ILE A 173 -14.23 -11.14 -23.23
N PHE A 174 -14.43 -12.43 -23.55
CA PHE A 174 -13.84 -13.54 -22.79
C PHE A 174 -12.32 -13.50 -22.79
N VAL A 175 -11.70 -13.27 -23.96
CA VAL A 175 -10.24 -13.13 -24.07
C VAL A 175 -9.78 -11.93 -23.24
N GLY A 176 -10.43 -10.78 -23.37
CA GLY A 176 -10.10 -9.58 -22.59
C GLY A 176 -10.20 -9.79 -21.08
N TYR A 177 -11.20 -10.53 -20.60
CA TYR A 177 -11.37 -10.83 -19.18
C TYR A 177 -10.39 -11.88 -18.66
N ALA A 178 -9.95 -12.80 -19.52
CA ALA A 178 -8.98 -13.83 -19.18
C ALA A 178 -7.56 -13.28 -19.01
N VAL A 179 -7.24 -12.11 -19.59
CA VAL A 179 -5.92 -11.50 -19.46
C VAL A 179 -5.82 -10.69 -18.16
N PRO A 180 -4.90 -11.04 -17.25
CA PRO A 180 -4.62 -10.25 -16.06
C PRO A 180 -4.26 -8.79 -16.38
N SER A 181 -4.82 -7.85 -15.63
CA SER A 181 -4.61 -6.41 -15.86
C SER A 181 -3.13 -5.99 -15.78
N PHE A 182 -2.32 -6.66 -14.95
CA PHE A 182 -0.89 -6.35 -14.82
C PHE A 182 -0.09 -6.67 -16.10
N LEU A 183 -0.53 -7.62 -16.93
CA LEU A 183 0.18 -7.95 -18.17
C LEU A 183 0.10 -6.80 -19.17
N PHE A 184 -1.04 -6.10 -19.24
CA PHE A 184 -1.18 -4.89 -20.06
C PHE A 184 -0.37 -3.69 -19.54
N ALA A 185 0.14 -3.74 -18.31
CA ALA A 185 0.97 -2.68 -17.75
C ALA A 185 2.47 -2.90 -18.00
N VAL A 186 2.87 -4.13 -18.32
CA VAL A 186 4.28 -4.54 -18.52
C VAL A 186 4.70 -4.47 -20.00
N PHE A 187 3.75 -4.64 -20.93
CA PHE A 187 3.96 -4.55 -22.38
C PHE A 187 3.34 -3.26 -22.93
#